data_AF-A0A1I0SZU5-F1
#
_entry.id   AF-A0A1I0SZU5-F1
#
_cell.length_a   1.000
_cell.length_b   1.000
_cell.length_c   1.000
_cell.angle_alpha   90.00
_cell.angle_beta   90.00
_cell.angle_gamma   90.00
#
_symmetry.space_group_name_H-M   'P 1'
#
loop_
_entity.id
_entity.type
_entity.pdbx_description
1 polymer ?
#
loop_
_entity_poly.entity_id
_entity_poly.type
_entity_poly.pdbx_seq_one_letter_code
_entity_poly.pdbx_strand_id
1 'polypeptide(L)' 'MVFVLDTNKRPLAPCHEAVARKLLKQGKAAIYRRFP' A
#
# COMPACT_ATOMS: atom_id res chain seq x y z
N MET A 1 -3.70 2.89 -9.87
CA MET A 1 -4.01 1.82 -8.88
C MET A 1 -2.70 1.41 -8.20
N VAL A 2 -2.63 1.32 -6.86
CA VAL A 2 -1.34 1.19 -6.13
C VAL A 2 -1.20 -0.19 -5.52
N PHE A 3 -0.02 -0.80 -5.70
CA PHE A 3 0.36 -2.04 -5.04
C PHE A 3 1.11 -1.73 -3.74
N VAL A 4 0.57 -2.22 -2.63
CA VAL A 4 1.07 -1.97 -1.28
C VAL A 4 1.38 -3.30 -0.61
N LEU A 5 2.51 -3.39 0.09
CA LEU A 5 2.84 -4.51 0.97
C LEU A 5 2.51 -4.13 2.41
N ASP A 6 2.04 -5.07 3.21
CA ASP A 6 1.95 -4.92 4.67
C ASP A 6 3.37 -4.95 5.28
N THR A 7 3.49 -4.51 6.53
CA THR A 7 4.68 -4.68 7.39
C THR A 7 5.27 -6.09 7.38
N ASN A 8 4.42 -7.11 7.24
CA ASN A 8 4.81 -8.52 7.12
C ASN A 8 5.21 -8.94 5.68
N LYS A 9 5.46 -7.98 4.79
CA LYS A 9 5.76 -8.19 3.36
C LYS A 9 4.67 -8.96 2.60
N ARG A 10 3.44 -8.97 3.12
CA ARG A 10 2.30 -9.59 2.46
C ARG A 10 1.69 -8.59 1.48
N PRO A 11 1.45 -8.96 0.22
CA PRO A 11 0.79 -8.07 -0.71
C PRO A 11 -0.64 -7.78 -0.25
N LEU A 12 -0.94 -6.50 -0.05
CA LEU A 12 -2.32 -6.05 0.06
C LEU A 12 -2.91 -5.96 -1.35
N ALA A 13 -4.20 -6.26 -1.45
CA ALA A 13 -4.94 -6.08 -2.68
C ALA A 13 -4.70 -4.66 -3.23
N PRO A 14 -4.57 -4.52 -4.56
CA PRO A 14 -4.37 -3.22 -5.17
C PRO A 14 -5.51 -2.29 -4.78
N CYS A 15 -5.17 -1.15 -4.19
CA CYS A 15 -6.14 -0.22 -3.65
C CYS A 15 -5.99 1.17 -4.26
N HIS A 16 -7.00 2.00 -4.03
CA HIS A 16 -6.95 3.41 -4.41
C HIS A 16 -5.87 4.12 -3.59
N GLU A 17 -5.19 5.10 -4.19
CA GLU A 17 -4.01 5.73 -3.60
C GLU A 17 -4.29 6.37 -2.23
N ALA A 18 -5.51 6.88 -2.04
CA ALA A 18 -5.94 7.46 -0.78
C ALA A 18 -5.91 6.43 0.38
N VAL A 19 -6.29 5.18 0.10
CA VAL A 19 -6.27 4.09 1.08
C VAL A 19 -4.82 3.70 1.38
N ALA A 20 -3.98 3.57 0.34
CA ALA A 20 -2.55 3.31 0.50
C ALA A 20 -1.88 4.38 1.38
N ARG A 21 -2.15 5.67 1.14
CA ARG A 21 -1.62 6.78 1.96
C ARG A 21 -2.02 6.67 3.43
N LYS A 22 -3.27 6.30 3.72
CA LYS A 22 -3.74 6.11 5.09
C LYS A 22 -2.99 4.97 5.80
N LEU A 23 -2.78 3.85 5.11
CA LEU A 23 -2.07 2.69 5.66
C LEU A 23 -0.57 2.95 5.89
N LEU A 24 0.08 3.69 4.97
CA LEU A 24 1.47 4.13 5.11
C LEU A 24 1.64 5.08 6.30
N LYS A 25 0.73 6.06 6.44
CA LYS A 25 0.76 7.02 7.56
C LYS A 25 0.59 6.33 8.91
N GLN A 26 -0.13 5.20 8.94
CA GLN A 26 -0.29 4.36 10.13
C GLN A 26 0.90 3.41 10.37
N GLY A 27 1.91 3.39 9.48
CA GLY A 27 3.04 2.46 9.56
C GLY A 27 2.67 0.99 9.35
N LYS A 28 1.47 0.71 8.81
CA LYS A 28 0.95 -0.64 8.59
C LYS A 28 1.24 -1.19 7.19
N ALA A 29 1.85 -0.39 6.32
CA ALA A 29 2.10 -0.80 4.95
C ALA A 29 3.27 -0.02 4.33
N ALA A 30 3.82 -0.53 3.23
CA ALA A 30 4.88 0.04 2.41
C ALA A 30 4.47 -0.04 0.92
N ILE A 31 4.56 1.07 0.17
CA ILE A 31 4.26 1.06 -1.28
C ILE A 31 5.40 0.34 -2.01
N TYR A 32 5.05 -0.59 -2.90
CA TYR A 32 6.04 -1.32 -3.70
C TYR A 32 6.01 -0.94 -5.19
N ARG A 33 4.83 -0.61 -5.73
CA ARG A 33 4.72 -0.16 -7.12
C ARG A 33 3.48 0.69 -7.34
N ARG A 34 3.65 1.85 -7.97
CA ARG A 34 2.55 2.68 -8.48
C ARG A 34 2.49 2.43 -9.98
N PHE A 35 1.40 1.81 -10.43
CA PHE A 35 1.12 1.76 -11.87
C PHE A 35 0.42 3.08 -12.24
N PRO A 36 0.84 3.75 -13.34
CA PRO A 36 0.13 4.92 -13.85
C PRO A 36 -1.35 4.59 -14.11
#